data_AF-A0A1V2IRC1-F1
#
_entry.id   AF-A0A1V2IRC1-F1
#
_cell.length_a   1.000
_cell.length_b   1.000
_cell.length_c   1.000
_cell.angle_alpha   90.00
_cell.angle_beta   90.00
_cell.angle_gamma   90.00
#
_symmetry.space_group_name_H-M   'P 1'
#
loop_
_entity.id
_entity.type
_entity.pdbx_description
1 polymer ?
#
loop_
_entity_poly.entity_id
_entity_poly.type
_entity_poly.pdbx_seq_one_letter_code
_entity_poly.pdbx_strand_id
1 'polypeptide(L)'
;MPDAPEPWVLVNFVERLDLWIETESPSDDLRRLVTAWIFTRIDDPYQGVRREPGFANLWFGPIPGSEHGEWAVVCCSYWIEEQAHRVVCDTFTTLTRPL
;
A
#
# COMPACT_ATOMS: atom_id res chain seq x y z
N MET A 1 20.46 20.98 -11.79
CA MET A 1 20.09 19.63 -11.33
C MET A 1 19.07 19.10 -12.33
N PRO A 2 19.15 17.84 -12.78
CA PRO A 2 18.05 17.29 -13.57
C PRO A 2 16.78 17.34 -12.70
N ASP A 3 15.67 17.74 -13.29
CA ASP A 3 14.36 17.83 -12.62
C ASP A 3 14.06 16.49 -11.93
N ALA A 4 13.86 16.52 -10.62
CA ALA A 4 13.34 15.36 -9.92
C ALA A 4 11.95 15.04 -10.51
N PRO A 5 11.60 13.76 -10.71
CA PRO A 5 10.27 13.40 -11.19
C PRO A 5 9.21 14.00 -10.25
N GLU A 6 8.11 14.49 -10.84
CA GLU A 6 6.99 15.02 -10.06
C GLU A 6 6.49 13.94 -9.10
N PRO A 7 6.17 14.27 -7.83
CA PRO A 7 5.65 13.29 -6.90
C PRO A 7 4.28 12.73 -7.33
N TRP A 8 4.01 11.48 -7.00
CA TRP A 8 2.73 10.84 -7.24
C TRP A 8 1.65 11.36 -6.28
N VAL A 9 0.45 11.57 -6.83
CA VAL A 9 -0.71 11.98 -6.03
C VAL A 9 -1.37 10.74 -5.42
N LEU A 10 -1.33 10.65 -4.09
CA LEU A 10 -1.96 9.56 -3.34
C LEU A 10 -3.44 9.87 -3.09
N VAL A 11 -4.31 8.95 -3.52
CA VAL A 11 -5.77 9.07 -3.42
C VAL A 11 -6.31 7.91 -2.57
N ASN A 12 -7.23 8.21 -1.65
CA ASN A 12 -7.92 7.26 -0.76
C ASN A 12 -7.04 6.47 0.22
N PHE A 13 -5.73 6.69 0.27
CA PHE A 13 -4.84 5.96 1.20
C PHE A 13 -5.20 6.17 2.67
N VAL A 14 -5.51 7.40 3.09
CA VAL A 14 -5.87 7.72 4.48
C VAL A 14 -7.20 7.06 4.84
N GLU A 15 -8.22 7.21 4.00
CA GLU A 15 -9.55 6.64 4.22
C GLU A 15 -9.49 5.10 4.32
N ARG A 16 -8.70 4.45 3.45
CA ARG A 16 -8.51 2.99 3.49
C ARG A 16 -7.69 2.53 4.70
N LEU A 17 -6.71 3.32 5.11
CA LEU A 17 -5.94 3.05 6.33
C LEU A 17 -6.85 3.11 7.56
N ASP A 18 -7.66 4.17 7.69
CA ASP A 18 -8.60 4.34 8.80
C ASP A 18 -9.60 3.18 8.85
N LEU A 19 -10.15 2.77 7.71
CA LEU A 19 -11.05 1.62 7.62
C LEU A 19 -10.39 0.31 8.10
N TRP A 20 -9.14 0.07 7.70
CA TRP A 20 -8.39 -1.10 8.15
C TRP A 20 -8.10 -1.04 9.65
N ILE A 21 -7.75 0.15 10.18
CA ILE A 21 -7.53 0.35 11.61
C ILE A 21 -8.79 0.06 12.41
N GLU A 22 -9.95 0.54 11.96
CA GLU A 22 -11.24 0.30 12.60
C GLU A 22 -11.63 -1.19 12.55
N THR A 23 -11.37 -1.85 11.43
CA THR A 23 -11.76 -3.24 11.20
C THR A 23 -10.87 -4.23 11.97
N GLU A 24 -9.55 -4.05 11.90
CA GLU A 24 -8.59 -5.04 12.40
C GLU A 24 -7.95 -4.65 13.74
N SER A 25 -8.14 -3.40 14.19
CA SER A 25 -7.56 -2.88 15.44
C SER A 25 -6.06 -3.19 15.61
N PRO A 26 -5.20 -2.89 14.60
CA PRO A 26 -3.78 -3.21 14.63
C PRO A 26 -3.04 -2.44 15.74
N SER A 27 -1.85 -2.91 16.12
CA SER A 27 -0.99 -2.21 17.09
C SER A 27 -0.49 -0.87 16.55
N ASP A 28 -0.15 0.07 17.44
CA ASP A 28 0.35 1.39 17.06
C ASP A 28 1.62 1.32 16.20
N ASP A 29 2.51 0.35 16.48
CA ASP A 29 3.72 0.14 15.69
C ASP A 29 3.39 -0.28 14.25
N LEU A 30 2.40 -1.17 14.08
CA LEU A 30 1.95 -1.60 12.77
C LEU A 30 1.27 -0.45 12.01
N ARG A 31 0.46 0.36 12.69
CA ARG A 31 -0.16 1.57 12.11
C ARG A 31 0.89 2.56 11.61
N ARG A 32 1.92 2.83 12.42
CA ARG A 32 3.03 3.72 12.05
C ARG A 32 3.82 3.18 10.87
N LEU A 33 4.08 1.88 10.85
CA LEU A 33 4.82 1.23 9.78
C LEU A 33 4.05 1.31 8.45
N VAL A 34 2.76 1.00 8.44
CA VAL A 34 1.91 1.13 7.24
C VAL A 34 1.86 2.58 6.78
N THR A 35 1.67 3.53 7.72
CA THR A 35 1.68 4.97 7.41
C THR A 35 3.00 5.42 6.76
N ALA A 36 4.14 4.99 7.31
CA ALA A 36 5.45 5.31 6.76
C ALA A 36 5.63 4.72 5.35
N TRP A 37 5.14 3.50 5.13
CA TRP A 37 5.16 2.86 3.82
C TRP A 37 4.32 3.62 2.78
N ILE A 38 3.14 4.15 3.15
CA ILE A 38 2.29 4.96 2.25
C ILE A 38 3.08 6.14 1.68
N PHE A 39 3.86 6.85 2.51
CA PHE A 39 4.64 8.01 2.05
C PHE A 39 5.68 7.65 0.99
N THR A 40 6.20 6.42 0.98
CA THR A 40 7.15 5.98 -0.06
C THR A 40 6.52 5.90 -1.46
N ARG A 41 5.19 5.79 -1.55
CA ARG A 41 4.47 5.72 -2.83
C ARG A 41 4.44 7.06 -3.56
N ILE A 42 4.73 8.16 -2.85
CA ILE A 42 4.88 9.49 -3.44
C ILE A 42 6.06 9.51 -4.40
N ASP A 43 7.15 8.81 -4.05
CA ASP A 43 8.37 8.77 -4.84
C ASP A 43 8.33 7.66 -5.90
N ASP A 44 7.96 6.43 -5.49
CA ASP A 44 7.89 5.28 -6.39
C ASP A 44 6.76 4.33 -5.99
N PRO A 45 5.62 4.33 -6.72
CA PRO A 45 4.51 3.45 -6.44
C PRO A 45 4.71 2.03 -6.95
N TYR A 46 5.80 1.70 -7.63
CA TYR A 46 6.05 0.36 -8.16
C TYR A 46 6.95 -0.49 -7.25
N GLN A 47 7.63 0.13 -6.29
CA GLN A 47 8.60 -0.54 -5.44
C GLN A 47 7.96 -1.61 -4.54
N GLY A 48 8.46 -2.85 -4.62
CA GLY A 48 8.10 -3.94 -3.69
C GLY A 48 6.71 -4.54 -3.89
N VAL A 49 5.98 -4.11 -4.92
CA VAL A 49 4.67 -4.63 -5.30
C VAL A 49 4.74 -5.29 -6.67
N ARG A 50 3.77 -6.14 -6.99
CA ARG A 50 3.63 -6.76 -8.31
C ARG A 50 2.33 -6.32 -8.96
N ARG A 51 2.32 -6.28 -10.29
CA ARG A 51 1.09 -6.06 -11.05
C ARG A 51 0.26 -7.33 -11.05
N GLU A 52 -1.02 -7.22 -10.71
CA GLU A 52 -1.93 -8.36 -10.68
C GLU A 52 -2.45 -8.67 -12.09
N PRO A 53 -2.37 -9.94 -12.53
CA PRO A 53 -2.82 -10.34 -13.86
C PRO A 53 -4.35 -10.23 -13.97
N GLY A 54 -4.84 -9.85 -15.16
CA GLY A 54 -6.27 -9.73 -15.43
C GLY A 54 -6.89 -8.37 -15.07
N PHE A 55 -6.10 -7.45 -14.49
CA PHE A 55 -6.51 -6.08 -14.21
C PHE A 55 -5.70 -5.07 -15.02
N ALA A 56 -6.27 -3.88 -15.26
CA ALA A 56 -5.65 -2.86 -16.10
C ALA A 56 -4.30 -2.39 -15.53
N ASN A 57 -4.27 -1.84 -14.32
CA ASN A 57 -3.02 -1.42 -13.67
C ASN A 57 -3.15 -1.53 -12.14
N LEU A 58 -3.66 -2.67 -11.68
CA LEU A 58 -3.74 -3.00 -10.27
C LEU A 58 -2.40 -3.55 -9.80
N TRP A 59 -1.92 -3.01 -8.69
CA TRP A 59 -0.70 -3.44 -8.03
C TRP A 59 -1.04 -3.93 -6.64
N PHE A 60 -0.32 -4.98 -6.22
CA PHE A 60 -0.54 -5.65 -4.96
C PHE A 60 0.79 -6.09 -4.38
N GLY A 61 0.94 -5.99 -3.05
CA GLY A 61 2.09 -6.58 -2.38
C GLY A 61 2.03 -6.44 -0.86
N PRO A 62 2.92 -7.18 -0.18
CA PRO A 62 3.08 -7.08 1.26
C PRO A 62 3.79 -5.77 1.62
N ILE A 63 3.43 -5.21 2.77
CA ILE A 63 4.13 -4.09 3.38
C ILE A 63 5.34 -4.63 4.13
N PRO A 64 6.58 -4.25 3.75
CA PRO A 64 7.79 -4.80 4.38
C PRO A 64 7.86 -4.51 5.89
N GLY A 65 8.21 -5.50 6.70
CA GLY A 65 8.32 -5.35 8.16
C GLY A 65 6.97 -5.40 8.89
N SER A 66 5.87 -5.61 8.17
CA SER A 66 4.53 -5.71 8.75
C SER A 66 4.19 -7.14 9.22
N GLU A 67 5.17 -8.05 9.26
CA GLU A 67 4.98 -9.40 9.78
C GLU A 67 4.61 -9.38 11.27
N HIS A 68 3.50 -10.02 11.63
CA HIS A 68 3.02 -10.08 13.00
C HIS A 68 2.17 -11.34 13.24
N GLY A 69 1.94 -11.68 14.52
CA GLY A 69 1.16 -12.86 14.91
C GLY A 69 1.71 -14.17 14.33
N GLU A 70 0.83 -15.15 14.14
CA GLU A 70 1.16 -16.44 13.53
C GLU A 70 1.17 -16.32 11.99
N TRP A 71 2.23 -15.72 11.43
CA TRP A 71 2.45 -15.63 9.98
C TRP A 71 1.49 -14.70 9.23
N ALA A 72 1.03 -13.65 9.90
CA ALA A 72 0.22 -12.61 9.31
C ALA A 72 1.13 -11.49 8.75
N VAL A 73 0.74 -10.92 7.61
CA VAL A 73 1.42 -9.77 7.00
C VAL A 73 0.37 -8.82 6.45
N VAL A 74 0.61 -7.52 6.57
CA VAL A 74 -0.28 -6.51 5.97
C VAL A 74 0.04 -6.40 4.50
N CYS A 75 -0.99 -6.51 3.67
CA CYS A 75 -0.90 -6.31 2.22
C CYS A 75 -1.71 -5.08 1.81
N CYS A 76 -1.30 -4.47 0.70
CA CYS A 76 -2.03 -3.37 0.09
C CYS A 76 -2.27 -3.65 -1.40
N SER A 77 -3.47 -3.31 -1.88
CA SER A 77 -3.77 -3.18 -3.30
C SER A 77 -4.06 -1.73 -3.65
N TYR A 78 -3.62 -1.31 -4.84
CA TYR A 78 -3.91 0.01 -5.37
C TYR A 78 -3.81 0.05 -6.89
N TRP A 79 -4.49 1.02 -7.49
CA TRP A 79 -4.46 1.29 -8.91
C TRP A 79 -3.48 2.41 -9.22
N ILE A 80 -2.70 2.26 -10.28
CA ILE A 80 -1.84 3.34 -10.78
C ILE A 80 -2.47 3.91 -12.05
N GLU A 81 -2.81 5.21 -12.00
CA GLU A 81 -3.35 5.96 -13.13
C GLU A 81 -2.23 6.83 -13.72
N GLU A 82 -1.44 6.28 -14.65
CA GLU A 82 -0.23 6.94 -15.17
C GLU A 82 -0.54 8.27 -15.87
N GLN A 83 -1.63 8.34 -16.64
CA GLN A 83 -2.04 9.57 -17.34
C GLN A 83 -2.37 10.72 -16.38
N ALA A 84 -2.88 10.39 -15.19
CA ALA A 84 -3.28 11.37 -14.18
C ALA A 84 -2.20 11.57 -13.09
N HIS A 85 -1.10 10.82 -13.16
CA HIS A 85 -0.04 10.77 -12.16
C HIS A 85 -0.56 10.47 -10.74
N ARG A 86 -1.50 9.51 -10.63
CA ARG A 86 -2.20 9.15 -9.39
C ARG A 86 -2.00 7.70 -8.99
N VAL A 87 -2.05 7.49 -7.68
CA VAL A 87 -2.08 6.17 -7.04
C VAL A 87 -3.33 6.11 -6.18
N VAL A 88 -4.27 5.24 -6.53
CA VAL A 88 -5.58 5.14 -5.88
C VAL A 88 -5.60 3.88 -5.03
N CYS A 89 -5.60 4.05 -3.70
CA CYS A 89 -5.67 2.93 -2.78
C CYS A 89 -7.02 2.20 -2.91
N ASP A 90 -6.94 0.89 -3.05
CA ASP A 90 -8.09 0.01 -3.13
C ASP A 90 -8.39 -0.61 -1.76
N THR A 91 -7.42 -1.32 -1.16
CA THR A 91 -7.57 -1.86 0.20
C THR A 91 -6.25 -2.09 0.94
N PHE A 92 -6.36 -2.13 2.27
CA PHE A 92 -5.39 -2.72 3.17
C PHE A 92 -6.03 -3.93 3.85
N THR A 93 -5.30 -5.03 3.94
CA THR A 93 -5.79 -6.22 4.63
C THR A 93 -4.65 -7.04 5.18
N THR A 94 -4.86 -7.65 6.34
CA THR A 94 -3.92 -8.64 6.87
C THR A 94 -4.20 -10.00 6.25
N LEU A 95 -3.19 -10.57 5.60
CA LEU A 95 -3.25 -11.93 5.05
C LEU A 95 -2.35 -12.86 5.87
N THR A 96 -2.90 -14.00 6.26
CA THR A 96 -2.14 -15.14 6.78
C THR A 96 -1.71 -16.03 5.62
N ARG A 97 -0.42 -16.36 5.50
CA ARG A 97 0.03 -17.36 4.52
C ARG A 97 -0.59 -18.73 4.86
N PRO A 98 -1.08 -19.51 3.88
CA PRO A 98 -1.37 -20.91 4.12
C PRO A 98 -0.07 -21.72 4.28
N LEU A 99 -0.12 -22.75 5.13
CA LEU A 99 0.84 -23.87 5.17
C LEU A 99 0.75 -24.70 3.89
#